data_AF-A0A4Z0QEJ0-F1
#
_entry.id   AF-A0A4Z0QEJ0-F1
#
_cell.length_a   1.000
_cell.length_b   1.000
_cell.length_c   1.000
_cell.angle_alpha   90.00
_cell.angle_beta   90.00
_cell.angle_gamma   90.00
#
_symmetry.space_group_name_H-M   'P 1'
#
loop_
_entity.id
_entity.type
_entity.pdbx_description
1 polymer ?
#
loop_
_entity_poly.entity_id
_entity_poly.type
_entity_poly.pdbx_seq_one_letter_code
_entity_poly.pdbx_strand_id
1 'polypeptide(L)'
;MSFLRRSLFTAALVSSLTVGSFAQTSTPAAPASPAPTLPTPLLRPAQVTGGQYKDYLTKRYANDKEARAVVHLFGRKKTGGALWLATGAGVIVLVAAQTGSKTTSSGTTTTTVTPLGYGLLLGLFGSVGIGKLARFNNEKLYQCLEAYEKGHSFPDFVYDYLTEKDYQ
;
A
#
# COMPACT_ATOMS: atom_id res chain seq x y z
N MET A 1 23.15 41.34 -11.08
CA MET A 1 24.35 40.63 -11.57
C MET A 1 23.88 39.37 -12.27
N SER A 2 24.11 39.28 -13.58
CA SER A 2 23.66 38.22 -14.48
C SER A 2 24.89 37.53 -15.07
N PHE A 3 24.99 36.21 -14.95
CA PHE A 3 25.82 35.32 -15.79
C PHE A 3 25.16 33.91 -15.74
N LEU A 4 24.42 33.50 -16.78
CA LEU A 4 24.89 32.67 -17.91
C LEU A 4 25.66 31.40 -17.50
N ARG A 5 25.06 30.21 -17.69
CA ARG A 5 25.47 29.26 -18.76
C ARG A 5 24.63 27.97 -18.77
N ARG A 6 24.05 27.71 -19.95
CA ARG A 6 23.57 26.43 -20.48
C ARG A 6 24.76 25.53 -20.84
N SER A 7 24.61 24.20 -20.75
CA SER A 7 25.11 23.16 -21.69
C SER A 7 24.76 21.78 -21.11
N LEU A 8 23.84 20.97 -21.66
CA LEU A 8 24.00 20.06 -22.81
C LEU A 8 25.22 19.11 -22.73
N PHE A 9 24.95 17.83 -22.50
CA PHE A 9 25.67 16.63 -22.96
C PHE A 9 24.64 15.46 -22.97
N THR A 10 24.08 15.06 -24.11
CA THR A 10 24.59 14.15 -25.17
C THR A 10 24.72 12.70 -24.71
N ALA A 11 24.04 11.83 -25.47
CA ALA A 11 23.87 10.40 -25.31
C ALA A 11 25.17 9.56 -25.34
N ALA A 12 25.11 8.37 -24.75
CA ALA A 12 25.90 7.22 -25.18
C ALA A 12 25.09 5.93 -24.99
N LEU A 13 24.75 5.33 -26.13
CA LEU A 13 24.22 3.99 -26.31
C LEU A 13 25.41 3.10 -26.63
N VAL A 14 25.69 2.08 -25.82
CA VAL A 14 26.58 0.97 -26.20
C VAL A 14 26.03 -0.35 -25.64
N SER A 15 25.72 -1.22 -26.59
CA SER A 15 25.37 -2.62 -26.45
C SER A 15 26.53 -3.46 -25.91
N SER A 16 26.22 -4.48 -25.13
CA SER A 16 27.01 -5.72 -25.14
C SER A 16 26.16 -6.89 -24.67
N LEU A 17 25.87 -7.79 -25.62
CA LEU A 17 25.41 -9.15 -25.40
C LEU A 17 26.54 -9.96 -24.74
N THR A 18 26.20 -10.72 -23.71
CA THR A 18 26.99 -11.89 -23.31
C THR A 18 26.05 -13.07 -23.11
N VAL A 19 26.14 -14.01 -24.07
CA VAL A 19 25.55 -15.35 -24.00
C VAL A 19 26.47 -16.19 -23.12
N GLY A 20 26.01 -16.55 -21.92
CA GLY A 20 26.65 -17.53 -21.06
C GLY A 20 25.86 -18.83 -21.10
N SER A 21 26.29 -19.80 -21.92
CA SER A 21 25.80 -21.18 -21.86
C SER A 21 26.42 -21.88 -20.66
N PHE A 22 25.60 -22.26 -19.69
CA PHE A 22 25.98 -23.25 -18.68
C PHE A 22 25.21 -24.55 -18.98
N ALA A 23 25.97 -25.61 -19.23
CA ALA A 23 25.48 -26.97 -19.30
C ALA A 23 24.93 -27.38 -17.93
N GLN A 24 23.62 -27.57 -17.83
CA GLN A 24 22.99 -28.12 -16.63
C GLN A 24 22.82 -29.63 -16.81
N THR A 25 23.68 -30.38 -16.12
CA THR A 25 23.51 -31.81 -15.89
C THR A 25 22.18 -32.01 -15.16
N SER A 26 21.21 -32.63 -15.82
CA SER A 26 19.90 -32.93 -15.24
C SER A 26 20.00 -34.11 -14.26
N THR A 27 19.96 -33.82 -12.97
CA THR A 27 19.70 -34.82 -11.93
C THR A 27 18.23 -35.26 -12.03
N PRO A 28 17.90 -36.57 -11.96
CA PRO A 28 16.52 -37.03 -11.98
C PRO A 28 15.75 -36.45 -10.80
N ALA A 29 14.72 -35.65 -11.09
CA ALA A 29 13.85 -35.06 -10.09
C ALA A 29 13.10 -36.17 -9.34
N ALA A 30 13.25 -36.18 -8.01
CA ALA A 30 12.37 -36.92 -7.12
C ALA A 30 10.91 -36.47 -7.38
N PRO A 31 9.92 -37.39 -7.28
CA PRO A 31 8.51 -37.05 -7.50
C PRO A 31 8.10 -35.92 -6.54
N ALA A 32 7.83 -34.74 -7.12
CA ALA A 32 7.30 -33.60 -6.38
C ALA A 32 5.96 -34.02 -5.77
N SER A 33 5.85 -33.85 -4.45
CA SER A 33 4.56 -33.92 -3.76
C SER A 33 3.54 -33.03 -4.49
N PRO A 34 2.31 -33.51 -4.72
CA PRO A 34 1.30 -32.75 -5.44
C PRO A 34 1.02 -31.44 -4.73
N ALA A 35 1.23 -30.33 -5.45
CA ALA A 35 0.78 -29.02 -5.01
C ALA A 35 -0.73 -29.08 -4.73
N PRO A 36 -1.23 -28.46 -3.64
CA PRO A 36 -2.65 -28.39 -3.37
C PRO A 36 -3.32 -27.60 -4.50
N THR A 37 -3.98 -28.31 -5.41
CA THR A 37 -4.77 -27.73 -6.49
C THR A 37 -5.96 -26.98 -5.90
N LEU A 38 -5.87 -25.65 -5.78
CA LEU A 38 -7.03 -24.78 -5.59
C LEU A 38 -7.78 -24.70 -6.94
N PRO A 39 -8.97 -25.32 -7.09
CA PRO A 39 -9.55 -25.59 -8.40
C PRO A 39 -10.43 -24.46 -8.96
N THR A 40 -10.42 -23.25 -8.38
CA THR A 40 -11.33 -22.17 -8.81
C THR A 40 -10.54 -20.89 -9.07
N PRO A 41 -10.73 -20.19 -10.21
CA PRO A 41 -10.07 -18.90 -10.45
C PRO A 41 -10.30 -17.93 -9.28
N LEU A 42 -9.27 -17.19 -8.88
CA LEU A 42 -9.41 -16.14 -7.85
C LEU A 42 -10.41 -15.08 -8.33
N LEU A 43 -11.45 -14.82 -7.55
CA LEU A 43 -12.41 -13.77 -7.89
C LEU A 43 -11.79 -12.38 -7.70
N ARG A 44 -12.06 -11.49 -8.64
CA ARG A 44 -11.68 -10.08 -8.52
C ARG A 44 -12.53 -9.38 -7.45
N PRO A 45 -12.00 -8.35 -6.79
CA PRO A 45 -12.76 -7.61 -5.77
C PRO A 45 -14.05 -6.98 -6.33
N ALA A 46 -14.09 -6.61 -7.61
CA ALA A 46 -15.30 -6.12 -8.27
C ALA A 46 -16.40 -7.18 -8.46
N GLN A 47 -16.04 -8.46 -8.41
CA GLN A 47 -16.97 -9.59 -8.60
C GLN A 47 -17.54 -10.12 -7.29
N VAL A 48 -17.00 -9.70 -6.14
CA VAL A 48 -17.49 -10.11 -4.82
C VAL A 48 -18.49 -9.07 -4.31
N THR A 49 -19.76 -9.36 -4.54
CA THR A 49 -20.89 -8.52 -4.13
C THR A 49 -21.00 -8.49 -2.60
N GLY A 50 -21.10 -7.30 -2.00
CA GLY A 50 -21.38 -7.14 -0.56
C GLY A 50 -20.20 -6.73 0.34
N GLY A 51 -19.06 -6.31 -0.22
CA GLY A 51 -17.96 -5.73 0.56
C GLY A 51 -17.11 -6.73 1.36
N GLN A 52 -17.51 -7.99 1.40
CA GLN A 52 -16.85 -9.07 2.14
C GLN A 52 -15.73 -9.78 1.36
N TYR A 53 -14.97 -9.02 0.57
CA TYR A 53 -13.87 -9.59 -0.23
C TYR A 53 -12.85 -10.32 0.64
N LYS A 54 -12.54 -9.77 1.83
CA LYS A 54 -11.58 -10.38 2.76
C LYS A 54 -12.11 -11.65 3.39
N ASP A 55 -13.37 -11.70 3.77
CA ASP A 55 -13.97 -12.91 4.33
C ASP A 55 -13.97 -14.06 3.32
N TYR A 56 -14.21 -13.74 2.05
CA TYR A 56 -14.05 -14.68 0.94
C TYR A 56 -12.60 -15.22 0.88
N LEU A 57 -11.60 -14.34 0.92
CA LEU A 57 -10.19 -14.73 0.87
C LEU A 57 -9.78 -15.55 2.10
N THR A 58 -10.22 -15.18 3.30
CA THR A 58 -9.92 -15.92 4.53
C THR A 58 -10.50 -17.32 4.49
N LYS A 59 -11.71 -17.50 3.93
CA LYS A 59 -12.31 -18.83 3.73
C LYS A 59 -11.56 -19.65 2.68
N ARG A 60 -11.15 -19.02 1.57
CA ARG A 60 -10.39 -19.68 0.49
C ARG A 60 -9.01 -20.14 0.96
N TYR A 61 -8.30 -19.29 1.70
CA TYR A 61 -6.97 -19.57 2.26
C TYR A 61 -7.05 -20.04 3.72
N ALA A 62 -8.10 -20.79 4.08
CA ALA A 62 -8.28 -21.35 5.42
C ALA A 62 -7.18 -22.36 5.80
N ASN A 63 -6.45 -22.90 4.83
CA ASN A 63 -5.34 -23.83 5.06
C ASN A 63 -3.96 -23.23 4.75
N ASP A 64 -3.90 -22.01 4.21
CA ASP A 64 -2.66 -21.34 3.83
C ASP A 64 -2.37 -20.18 4.80
N LYS A 65 -1.31 -20.36 5.60
CA LYS A 65 -0.91 -19.37 6.61
C LYS A 65 -0.32 -18.10 5.98
N GLU A 66 0.40 -18.24 4.87
CA GLU A 66 1.08 -17.11 4.24
C GLU A 66 0.08 -16.20 3.54
N ALA A 67 -0.82 -16.79 2.74
CA ALA A 67 -1.88 -16.04 2.08
C ALA A 67 -2.80 -15.33 3.09
N ARG A 68 -3.08 -15.97 4.24
CA ARG A 68 -3.83 -15.32 5.33
C ARG A 68 -3.07 -14.15 5.95
N ALA A 69 -1.76 -14.31 6.19
CA ALA A 69 -0.95 -13.23 6.73
C ALA A 69 -0.95 -12.00 5.82
N VAL A 70 -0.88 -12.20 4.51
CA VAL A 70 -0.99 -11.11 3.53
C VAL A 70 -2.36 -10.44 3.59
N VAL A 71 -3.45 -11.21 3.67
CA VAL A 71 -4.82 -10.65 3.82
C VAL A 71 -4.94 -9.80 5.09
N HIS A 72 -4.41 -10.29 6.22
CA HIS A 72 -4.38 -9.56 7.49
C HIS A 72 -3.55 -8.28 7.41
N LEU A 73 -2.36 -8.35 6.79
CA LEU A 73 -1.47 -7.22 6.60
C LEU A 73 -2.14 -6.10 5.79
N PHE A 74 -2.76 -6.43 4.66
CA PHE A 74 -3.50 -5.46 3.85
C PHE A 74 -4.69 -4.89 4.62
N GLY A 75 -5.34 -5.70 5.45
CA GLY A 75 -6.35 -5.27 6.40
C GLY A 75 -5.85 -4.18 7.35
N ARG A 76 -4.78 -4.48 8.08
CA ARG A 76 -4.20 -3.58 9.07
C ARG A 76 -3.63 -2.30 8.47
N LYS A 77 -2.99 -2.38 7.30
CA LYS A 77 -2.44 -1.20 6.63
C LYS A 77 -3.53 -0.28 6.08
N LYS A 78 -4.62 -0.86 5.54
CA LYS A 78 -5.79 -0.10 5.08
C LYS A 78 -6.52 0.57 6.25
N THR A 79 -6.75 -0.12 7.36
CA THR A 79 -7.34 0.48 8.57
C THR A 79 -6.43 1.55 9.16
N GLY A 80 -5.11 1.35 9.17
CA GLY A 80 -4.16 2.38 9.59
C GLY A 80 -4.19 3.64 8.71
N GLY A 81 -4.40 3.50 7.40
CA GLY A 81 -4.61 4.64 6.49
C GLY A 81 -5.93 5.36 6.75
N ALA A 82 -7.02 4.61 6.96
CA ALA A 82 -8.32 5.18 7.32
C ALA A 82 -8.29 5.91 8.67
N LEU A 83 -7.62 5.33 9.66
CA LEU A 83 -7.40 5.95 10.96
C LEU A 83 -6.64 7.26 10.83
N TRP A 84 -5.60 7.31 9.98
CA TRP A 84 -4.84 8.54 9.74
C TRP A 84 -5.70 9.64 9.11
N LEU A 85 -6.58 9.29 8.16
CA LEU A 85 -7.53 10.23 7.59
C LEU A 85 -8.57 10.69 8.60
N ALA A 86 -9.09 9.80 9.44
CA ALA A 86 -10.03 10.14 10.50
C ALA A 86 -9.40 11.09 11.53
N THR A 87 -8.16 10.81 11.95
CA THR A 87 -7.39 11.69 12.83
C THR A 87 -7.15 13.06 12.18
N GLY A 88 -6.74 13.08 10.91
CA GLY A 88 -6.56 14.33 10.17
C GLY A 88 -7.83 15.17 10.08
N ALA A 89 -8.96 14.53 9.78
CA ALA A 89 -10.27 15.18 9.75
C ALA A 89 -10.64 15.77 11.11
N GLY A 90 -10.43 15.02 12.20
CA GLY A 90 -10.68 15.49 13.57
C GLY A 90 -9.83 16.71 13.93
N VAL A 91 -8.54 16.70 13.57
CA VAL A 91 -7.63 17.85 13.80
C VAL A 91 -8.10 19.08 13.03
N ILE A 92 -8.51 18.92 11.77
CA ILE A 92 -9.01 20.03 10.95
C ILE A 92 -10.27 20.63 11.56
N VAL A 93 -11.21 19.79 12.02
CA VAL A 93 -12.44 20.25 12.69
C VAL A 93 -12.12 20.99 13.99
N LEU A 94 -11.16 20.49 14.79
CA LEU A 94 -10.73 21.16 16.02
C LEU A 94 -10.13 22.54 15.74
N VAL A 95 -9.27 22.64 14.73
CA VAL A 95 -8.63 23.90 14.31
C VAL A 95 -9.68 24.88 13.75
N ALA A 96 -10.66 24.38 13.00
CA ALA A 96 -11.79 25.19 12.55
C ALA A 96 -12.64 25.71 13.71
N ALA A 97 -12.90 24.88 14.73
CA ALA A 97 -13.66 25.28 15.92
C ALA A 97 -12.93 26.33 16.79
N GLN A 98 -11.60 26.39 16.72
CA GLN A 98 -10.79 27.42 17.38
C GLN A 98 -10.71 28.74 16.60
N THR A 99 -11.13 28.74 15.33
CA THR A 99 -11.14 29.94 14.50
C THR A 99 -12.33 30.82 14.89
N GLY A 100 -12.06 32.06 15.29
CA GLY A 100 -13.08 33.02 15.69
C GLY A 100 -12.57 34.06 16.68
N SER A 101 -13.43 35.03 16.99
CA SER A 101 -13.16 36.06 18.00
C SER A 101 -13.80 35.67 19.33
N LYS A 102 -13.00 35.64 20.40
CA LYS A 102 -13.50 35.49 21.78
C LYS A 102 -13.33 36.82 22.51
N THR A 103 -14.44 37.38 22.98
CA THR A 103 -14.44 38.56 23.83
C THR A 103 -14.48 38.13 25.28
N THR A 104 -13.49 38.52 26.06
CA THR A 104 -13.45 38.36 27.52
C THR A 104 -13.43 39.74 28.18
N SER A 105 -13.56 39.80 29.51
CA SER A 105 -13.49 41.05 30.27
C SER A 105 -12.16 41.82 30.07
N SER A 106 -11.12 41.14 29.57
CA SER A 106 -9.78 41.71 29.33
C SER A 106 -9.52 42.12 27.88
N GLY A 107 -10.49 41.96 26.97
CA GLY A 107 -10.36 42.34 25.56
C GLY A 107 -10.89 41.29 24.57
N THR A 108 -10.73 41.56 23.27
CA THR A 108 -11.12 40.64 22.20
C THR A 108 -9.89 39.99 21.60
N THR A 109 -9.79 38.66 21.72
CA THR A 109 -8.75 37.87 21.05
C THR A 109 -9.34 37.23 19.81
N THR A 110 -8.80 37.54 18.64
CA THR A 110 -9.21 36.93 17.37
C THR A 110 -8.15 35.93 16.92
N THR A 111 -8.55 34.66 16.80
CA THR A 111 -7.69 33.60 16.28
C THR A 111 -8.16 33.25 14.88
N THR A 112 -7.32 33.49 13.88
CA THR A 112 -7.62 33.18 12.47
C THR A 112 -6.60 32.18 11.95
N VAL A 113 -7.10 31.05 11.46
CA VAL A 113 -6.26 30.05 10.78
C VAL A 113 -6.17 30.45 9.31
N THR A 114 -4.95 30.61 8.80
CA THR A 114 -4.74 30.98 7.41
C THR A 114 -5.12 29.82 6.47
N PRO A 115 -5.60 30.11 5.24
CA PRO A 115 -5.87 29.07 4.23
C PRO A 115 -4.67 28.16 3.96
N LEU A 116 -3.45 28.70 4.05
CA LEU A 116 -2.21 27.94 3.95
C LEU A 116 -2.05 26.92 5.10
N GLY A 117 -2.50 27.26 6.31
CA GLY A 117 -2.52 26.34 7.45
C GLY A 117 -3.44 25.15 7.24
N TYR A 118 -4.65 25.37 6.70
CA TYR A 118 -5.54 24.28 6.31
C TYR A 118 -4.96 23.43 5.17
N GLY A 119 -4.34 24.07 4.18
CA GLY A 119 -3.65 23.38 3.09
C GLY A 119 -2.51 22.49 3.57
N LEU A 120 -1.72 22.95 4.55
CA LEU A 120 -0.65 22.16 5.16
C LEU A 120 -1.21 20.95 5.93
N LEU A 121 -2.27 21.15 6.73
CA LEU A 121 -2.91 20.08 7.49
C LEU A 121 -3.55 19.03 6.58
N LEU A 122 -4.32 19.47 5.58
CA LEU A 122 -4.90 18.58 4.57
C LEU A 122 -3.80 17.86 3.77
N GLY A 123 -2.73 18.56 3.41
CA GLY A 123 -1.59 18.00 2.71
C GLY A 123 -0.90 16.90 3.52
N LEU A 124 -0.62 17.14 4.80
CA LEU A 124 0.11 16.20 5.66
C LEU A 124 -0.72 14.95 5.97
N PHE A 125 -1.96 15.12 6.44
CA PHE A 125 -2.81 13.99 6.81
C PHE A 125 -3.40 13.28 5.59
N GLY A 126 -3.80 14.06 4.58
CA GLY A 126 -4.34 13.53 3.33
C GLY A 126 -3.31 12.72 2.55
N SER A 127 -2.09 13.22 2.35
CA SER A 127 -1.07 12.51 1.57
C SER A 127 -0.70 11.15 2.19
N VAL A 128 -0.48 11.11 3.51
CA VAL A 128 -0.09 9.87 4.20
C VAL A 128 -1.24 8.87 4.24
N GLY A 129 -2.47 9.33 4.52
CA GLY A 129 -3.65 8.49 4.57
C GLY A 129 -4.00 7.92 3.20
N ILE A 130 -4.17 8.79 2.20
CA ILE A 130 -4.49 8.39 0.82
C ILE A 130 -3.37 7.53 0.24
N GLY A 131 -2.10 7.87 0.49
CA GLY A 131 -0.96 7.07 0.02
C GLY A 131 -0.98 5.64 0.54
N LYS A 132 -1.26 5.44 1.84
CA LYS A 132 -1.42 4.09 2.40
C LYS A 132 -2.64 3.36 1.84
N LEU A 133 -3.78 4.04 1.71
CA LEU A 133 -5.00 3.44 1.16
C LEU A 133 -4.85 3.04 -0.32
N ALA A 134 -4.16 3.85 -1.11
CA ALA A 134 -3.88 3.56 -2.52
C ALA A 134 -2.92 2.37 -2.67
N ARG A 135 -1.88 2.30 -1.84
CA ARG A 135 -0.89 1.20 -1.89
C ARG A 135 -1.45 -0.13 -1.38
N PHE A 136 -2.32 -0.10 -0.36
CA PHE A 136 -2.92 -1.28 0.26
C PHE A 136 -4.40 -1.46 -0.08
N ASN A 137 -4.75 -1.33 -1.36
CA ASN A 137 -6.11 -1.57 -1.84
C ASN A 137 -6.37 -3.06 -2.16
N ASN A 138 -7.64 -3.43 -2.23
CA ASN A 138 -8.11 -4.79 -2.54
C ASN A 138 -7.64 -5.27 -3.93
N GLU A 139 -7.46 -4.36 -4.89
CA GLU A 139 -6.94 -4.68 -6.23
C GLU A 139 -5.48 -5.15 -6.17
N LYS A 140 -4.67 -4.51 -5.33
CA LYS A 140 -3.28 -4.91 -5.11
C LYS A 140 -3.19 -6.23 -4.34
N LEU A 141 -4.10 -6.44 -3.38
CA LEU A 141 -4.23 -7.73 -2.70
C LEU A 141 -4.56 -8.85 -3.69
N TYR A 142 -5.50 -8.63 -4.62
CA TYR A 142 -5.81 -9.58 -5.69
C TYR A 142 -4.58 -9.90 -6.55
N GLN A 143 -3.85 -8.87 -7.02
CA GLN A 143 -2.63 -9.06 -7.82
C GLN A 143 -1.56 -9.87 -7.07
N CYS A 144 -1.37 -9.61 -5.77
CA CYS A 144 -0.42 -10.37 -4.95
C CYS A 144 -0.83 -11.84 -4.80
N LEU A 145 -2.10 -12.11 -4.55
CA LEU A 145 -2.61 -13.47 -4.38
C LEU A 145 -2.65 -14.23 -5.72
N GLU A 146 -2.96 -13.56 -6.82
CA GLU A 146 -2.89 -14.13 -8.16
C GLU A 146 -1.45 -14.51 -8.54
N ALA A 147 -0.47 -13.66 -8.21
CA ALA A 147 0.95 -13.96 -8.41
C ALA A 147 1.40 -15.14 -7.53
N TYR A 148 0.94 -15.16 -6.27
CA TYR A 148 1.22 -16.26 -5.35
C TYR A 148 0.64 -17.59 -5.82
N GLU A 149 -0.57 -17.62 -6.39
CA GLU A 149 -1.13 -18.85 -6.98
C GLU A 149 -0.32 -19.37 -8.19
N LYS A 150 0.42 -18.50 -8.89
CA LYS A 150 1.24 -18.87 -10.05
C LYS A 150 2.64 -19.38 -9.68
N GLY A 151 3.21 -18.89 -8.57
CA GLY A 151 4.62 -19.12 -8.28
C GLY A 151 4.98 -19.24 -6.80
N HIS A 152 3.99 -19.38 -5.91
CA HIS A 152 4.16 -19.47 -4.45
C HIS A 152 5.13 -18.44 -3.86
N SER A 153 5.16 -17.24 -4.44
CA SER A 153 6.03 -16.14 -4.02
C SER A 153 5.24 -14.84 -4.03
N PHE A 154 5.47 -14.02 -3.00
CA PHE A 154 4.90 -12.68 -2.92
C PHE A 154 5.87 -11.65 -3.51
N PRO A 155 5.37 -10.51 -3.97
CA PRO A 155 6.25 -9.41 -4.39
C PRO A 155 7.02 -8.85 -3.18
N ASP A 156 8.25 -8.40 -3.43
CA ASP A 156 9.25 -8.06 -2.40
C ASP A 156 8.73 -7.08 -1.33
N PHE A 157 7.94 -6.09 -1.76
CA PHE A 157 7.34 -5.11 -0.86
C PHE A 157 6.39 -5.72 0.18
N VAL A 158 5.84 -6.91 -0.06
CA VAL A 158 4.97 -7.61 0.89
C VAL A 158 5.81 -8.20 2.02
N TYR A 159 6.96 -8.81 1.68
CA TYR A 159 7.90 -9.34 2.66
C TYR A 159 8.46 -8.26 3.58
N ASP A 160 8.78 -7.08 3.04
CA ASP A 160 9.25 -5.91 3.82
C ASP A 160 8.27 -5.48 4.93
N TYR A 161 6.98 -5.72 4.74
CA TYR A 161 5.95 -5.31 5.70
C TYR A 161 5.36 -6.47 6.49
N LEU A 162 5.63 -7.71 6.09
CA LEU A 162 5.16 -8.88 6.81
C LEU A 162 5.88 -8.95 8.15
N THR A 163 5.10 -9.13 9.20
CA THR A 163 5.61 -9.23 10.56
C THR A 163 5.04 -10.47 11.20
N GLU A 164 5.71 -11.01 12.23
CA GLU A 164 5.30 -12.25 12.90
C GLU A 164 3.84 -12.19 13.40
N LYS A 165 3.39 -11.01 13.84
CA LYS A 165 2.00 -10.71 14.24
C LYS A 165 0.95 -10.83 13.13
N ASP A 166 1.34 -10.95 11.86
CA ASP A 166 0.42 -11.18 10.75
C ASP A 166 0.14 -12.67 10.54
N TYR A 167 0.97 -13.56 11.08
CA TYR A 167 0.82 -15.02 10.97
C TYR A 167 0.00 -15.65 12.10
N GLN A 168 -0.29 -14.87 13.15
CA GLN A 168 -1.07 -15.28 14.33
C GLN A 168 -2.56 -15.06 14.07
#